data_AF-V9L8Q3-F1
#
_entry.id   AF-V9L8Q3-F1
#
_cell.length_a   1.000
_cell.length_b   1.000
_cell.length_c   1.000
_cell.angle_alpha   90.00
_cell.angle_beta   90.00
_cell.angle_gamma   90.00
#
_symmetry.space_group_name_H-M   'P 1'
#
loop_
_entity.id
_entity.type
_entity.pdbx_description
1 polymer ?
#
loop_
_entity_poly.entity_id
_entity_poly.type
_entity_poly.pdbx_seq_one_letter_code
_entity_poly.pdbx_strand_id
1 'polypeptide(L)'
;GKREKRMRTKNVRFDYVTVYYFTRRQGFTSVPSQGGSTLGMANRHSCVRQYTLGEFALEQEKLHQEMLKEHLKEEKLSSLKLKLTKNGTVESEEANTLTLDDISDDDIDLDNTEVDDYFFLQPLPTKKRRALLRASGVKKIDGEEKHELRAIRVSREDCGCDCRIYCDPELCACSQAGIKCQVDRMSFPCGCTKEGCSNTAGRIEFNPIRVRTHFLHTIMKLELEKSQQQVVGMENGFAGELSAHTSHLIQSQSQPAQEYSLPDSFDIENEPETAVMHLQSAEELDWQVEDEEEEEEEE
;
A
#
# COMPACT_ATOMS: atom_id res chain seq x y z
N GLY A 1 -39.08 -43.15 -21.79
CA GLY A 1 -38.55 -42.01 -21.02
C GLY A 1 -37.07 -42.23 -20.75
N LYS A 2 -36.20 -41.34 -21.23
CA LYS A 2 -34.77 -41.35 -20.90
C LYS A 2 -34.56 -40.36 -19.76
N ARG A 3 -34.17 -40.86 -18.58
CA ARG A 3 -33.87 -40.07 -17.39
C ARG A 3 -32.44 -39.57 -17.52
N GLU A 4 -32.28 -38.27 -17.73
CA GLU A 4 -30.99 -37.61 -17.88
C GLU A 4 -30.21 -37.70 -16.55
N LYS A 5 -29.02 -38.31 -16.57
CA LYS A 5 -28.17 -38.44 -15.38
C LYS A 5 -27.54 -37.08 -15.09
N ARG A 6 -28.07 -36.40 -14.07
CA ARG A 6 -27.52 -35.14 -13.52
C ARG A 6 -26.04 -35.36 -13.19
N MET A 7 -25.14 -34.77 -13.96
CA MET A 7 -23.69 -34.86 -13.71
C MET A 7 -23.41 -34.22 -12.36
N ARG A 8 -22.81 -34.99 -11.43
CA ARG A 8 -22.36 -34.45 -10.14
C ARG A 8 -21.23 -33.47 -10.40
N THR A 9 -21.48 -32.20 -10.15
CA THR A 9 -20.45 -31.15 -10.09
C THR A 9 -19.43 -31.55 -9.03
N LYS A 10 -18.17 -31.69 -9.44
CA LYS A 10 -17.05 -31.93 -8.52
C LYS A 10 -16.63 -30.57 -7.99
N ASN A 11 -16.75 -30.38 -6.68
CA ASN A 11 -16.40 -29.12 -6.03
C ASN A 11 -15.17 -29.37 -5.14
N VAL A 12 -14.20 -28.46 -5.17
CA VAL A 12 -13.08 -28.46 -4.22
C VAL A 12 -13.59 -27.84 -2.92
N ARG A 13 -13.37 -28.53 -1.80
CA ARG A 13 -13.64 -27.99 -0.45
C ARG A 13 -12.34 -27.96 0.32
N PHE A 14 -12.10 -26.83 0.98
CA PHE A 14 -11.03 -26.69 1.95
C PHE A 14 -11.57 -27.07 3.34
N ASP A 15 -10.71 -27.64 4.17
CA ASP A 15 -11.11 -28.20 5.47
C ASP A 15 -10.25 -27.61 6.59
N TYR A 16 -8.93 -27.56 6.37
CA TYR A 16 -7.97 -27.09 7.36
C TYR A 16 -7.01 -26.03 6.84
N VAL A 17 -6.56 -25.18 7.75
CA VAL A 17 -5.45 -24.23 7.59
C VAL A 17 -4.29 -24.73 8.45
N THR A 18 -3.10 -24.86 7.86
CA THR A 18 -1.88 -25.20 8.61
C THR A 18 -0.97 -23.97 8.65
N VAL A 19 -0.71 -23.48 9.86
CA VAL A 19 0.09 -22.28 10.12
C VAL A 19 1.47 -22.68 10.62
N TYR A 20 2.52 -22.15 10.00
CA TYR A 20 3.90 -22.36 10.38
C TYR A 20 4.46 -21.06 10.98
N TYR A 21 5.03 -21.14 12.18
CA TYR A 21 5.58 -19.98 12.88
C TYR A 21 7.09 -19.95 12.74
N PHE A 22 7.63 -18.85 12.25
CA PHE A 22 9.07 -18.66 12.07
C PHE A 22 9.54 -17.48 12.91
N THR A 23 10.65 -17.65 13.62
CA THR A 23 11.34 -16.51 14.26
C THR A 23 11.87 -15.56 13.20
N ARG A 24 11.80 -14.25 13.45
CA ARG A 24 12.34 -13.25 12.52
C ARG A 24 13.86 -13.36 12.46
N ARG A 25 14.39 -13.14 11.25
CA ARG A 25 15.82 -13.06 10.96
C ARG A 25 16.03 -11.90 10.00
N GLN A 26 17.24 -11.34 9.95
CA GLN A 26 17.54 -10.37 8.91
C GLN A 26 17.46 -11.06 7.53
N GLY A 27 16.70 -10.45 6.63
CA GLY A 27 16.64 -10.83 5.21
C GLY A 27 17.51 -9.91 4.36
N PHE A 28 17.65 -10.28 3.09
CA PHE A 28 18.43 -9.55 2.08
C PHE A 28 17.66 -9.53 0.74
N THR A 29 16.35 -9.39 0.83
CA THR A 29 15.46 -9.44 -0.33
C THR A 29 14.39 -8.39 -0.15
N SER A 30 14.63 -7.24 -0.74
CA SER A 30 13.76 -6.08 -0.61
C SER A 30 13.74 -5.26 -1.90
N VAL A 31 12.77 -4.35 -1.96
CA VAL A 31 12.69 -3.35 -3.03
C VAL A 31 13.60 -2.18 -2.64
N PRO A 32 14.41 -1.63 -3.57
CA PRO A 32 15.40 -0.62 -3.23
C PRO A 32 14.88 0.65 -2.55
N SER A 33 13.60 0.98 -2.68
CA SER A 33 13.00 2.15 -2.04
C SER A 33 12.92 2.04 -0.51
N GLN A 34 12.77 0.83 0.05
CA GLN A 34 12.49 0.65 1.48
C GLN A 34 13.27 -0.51 2.14
N GLY A 35 14.41 -0.93 1.58
CA GLY A 35 15.20 -2.02 2.15
C GLY A 35 16.16 -1.60 3.27
N GLY A 36 17.22 -2.38 3.50
CA GLY A 36 18.31 -2.09 4.46
C GLY A 36 18.11 -2.67 5.87
N SER A 37 16.90 -3.09 6.23
CA SER A 37 16.60 -3.79 7.49
C SER A 37 15.47 -4.79 7.29
N THR A 38 15.59 -5.61 6.25
CA THR A 38 14.51 -6.50 5.81
C THR A 38 14.15 -7.55 6.86
N LEU A 39 12.86 -7.70 7.13
CA LEU A 39 12.31 -8.70 8.06
C LEU A 39 12.14 -10.05 7.36
N GLY A 40 13.18 -10.87 7.42
CA GLY A 40 13.16 -12.26 6.96
C GLY A 40 12.60 -13.24 8.00
N MET A 41 12.48 -14.49 7.56
CA MET A 41 12.10 -15.65 8.39
C MET A 41 13.28 -16.59 8.56
N ALA A 42 13.35 -17.28 9.70
CA ALA A 42 14.30 -18.38 9.88
C ALA A 42 14.07 -19.50 8.85
N ASN A 43 15.13 -20.27 8.55
CA ASN A 43 15.05 -21.42 7.64
C ASN A 43 14.21 -22.59 8.18
N ARG A 44 13.88 -22.58 9.47
CA ARG A 44 13.09 -23.60 10.16
C ARG A 44 12.03 -22.93 11.02
N HIS A 45 10.81 -23.47 10.99
CA HIS A 45 9.74 -23.03 11.88
C HIS A 45 10.00 -23.50 13.31
N SER A 46 9.55 -22.73 14.28
CA SER A 46 9.56 -23.09 15.70
C SER A 46 8.30 -23.83 16.14
N CYS A 47 7.18 -23.61 15.44
CA CYS A 47 5.89 -24.20 15.77
C CYS A 47 5.05 -24.43 14.50
N VAL A 48 4.15 -25.42 14.56
CA VAL A 48 3.12 -25.67 13.56
C VAL A 48 1.79 -25.83 14.27
N ARG A 49 0.74 -25.20 13.74
CA ARG A 49 -0.63 -25.37 14.22
C ARG A 49 -1.56 -25.67 13.06
N GLN A 50 -2.61 -26.43 13.33
CA GLN A 50 -3.66 -26.74 12.37
C GLN A 50 -5.01 -26.29 12.94
N TYR A 51 -5.79 -25.62 12.11
CA TYR A 51 -7.09 -25.06 12.44
C TYR A 51 -8.10 -25.56 11.40
N THR A 52 -9.35 -25.76 11.81
CA THR A 52 -10.46 -25.76 10.83
C THR A 52 -10.63 -24.37 10.24
N LEU A 53 -11.35 -24.26 9.12
CA LEU A 53 -11.66 -22.95 8.53
C LEU A 53 -12.38 -21.99 9.51
N GLY A 54 -13.30 -22.52 10.32
CA GLY A 54 -14.06 -21.72 11.28
C GLY A 54 -13.20 -21.24 12.46
N GLU A 55 -12.35 -22.11 13.01
CA GLU A 55 -11.42 -21.73 14.07
C GLU A 55 -10.40 -20.70 13.58
N PHE A 56 -9.89 -20.86 12.36
CA PHE A 56 -8.93 -19.91 11.79
C PHE A 56 -9.57 -18.53 11.55
N ALA A 57 -10.84 -18.48 11.14
CA ALA A 57 -11.56 -17.21 10.98
C ALA A 57 -11.66 -16.46 12.32
N LEU A 58 -12.04 -17.16 13.40
CA LEU A 58 -12.08 -16.57 14.75
C LEU A 58 -10.69 -16.14 15.25
N GLU A 59 -9.65 -16.93 14.97
CA GLU A 59 -8.27 -16.57 15.32
C GLU A 59 -7.81 -15.31 14.56
N GLN A 60 -8.13 -15.20 13.27
CA GLN A 60 -7.82 -14.00 12.48
C GLN A 60 -8.58 -12.77 13.00
N GLU A 61 -9.87 -12.91 13.31
CA GLU A 61 -10.68 -11.82 13.88
C GLU A 61 -10.10 -11.34 15.21
N LYS A 62 -9.72 -12.27 16.10
CA LYS A 62 -9.09 -11.94 17.38
C LYS A 62 -7.75 -11.21 17.19
N LEU A 63 -6.85 -11.74 16.36
CA LEU A 63 -5.56 -11.12 16.08
C LEU A 63 -5.73 -9.72 15.47
N HIS A 64 -6.74 -9.57 14.61
CA HIS A 64 -7.06 -8.29 13.99
C HIS A 64 -7.53 -7.26 15.04
N GLN A 65 -8.44 -7.65 15.94
CA GLN A 65 -8.88 -6.79 17.04
C GLN A 65 -7.73 -6.40 17.98
N GLU A 66 -6.85 -7.35 18.31
CA GLU A 66 -5.67 -7.07 19.15
C GLU A 66 -4.74 -6.05 18.49
N MET A 67 -4.45 -6.19 17.19
CA MET A 67 -3.65 -5.23 16.45
C MET A 67 -4.28 -3.83 16.41
N LEU A 68 -5.59 -3.76 16.11
CA LEU A 68 -6.30 -2.47 16.04
C LEU A 68 -6.26 -1.76 17.39
N LYS A 69 -6.43 -2.51 18.47
CA LYS A 69 -6.35 -2.00 19.83
C LYS A 69 -4.96 -1.46 20.16
N GLU A 70 -3.89 -2.21 19.86
CA GLU A 70 -2.51 -1.73 20.04
C GLU A 70 -2.26 -0.45 19.25
N HIS A 71 -2.74 -0.39 18.01
CA HIS A 71 -2.59 0.78 17.16
C HIS A 71 -3.28 2.03 17.73
N LEU A 72 -4.54 1.92 18.14
CA LEU A 72 -5.28 3.03 18.74
C LEU A 72 -4.63 3.50 20.05
N LYS A 73 -4.00 2.60 20.80
CA LYS A 73 -3.17 2.98 21.96
C LYS A 73 -1.93 3.75 21.53
N GLU A 74 -1.19 3.31 20.50
CA GLU A 74 -0.03 4.04 19.97
C GLU A 74 -0.40 5.47 19.53
N GLU A 75 -1.52 5.63 18.81
CA GLU A 75 -1.99 6.95 18.37
C GLU A 75 -2.36 7.86 19.55
N LYS A 76 -3.06 7.32 20.54
CA LYS A 76 -3.40 8.07 21.75
C LYS A 76 -2.17 8.47 22.56
N LEU A 77 -1.20 7.57 22.69
CA LEU A 77 0.07 7.84 23.37
C LEU A 77 0.79 8.99 22.66
N SER A 78 0.88 8.91 21.33
CA SER A 78 1.52 9.93 20.50
C SER A 78 0.82 11.29 20.63
N SER A 79 -0.51 11.30 20.61
CA SER A 79 -1.32 12.50 20.83
C SER A 79 -1.09 13.11 22.21
N LEU A 80 -0.99 12.28 23.26
CA LEU A 80 -0.73 12.72 24.62
C LEU A 80 0.67 13.29 24.78
N LYS A 81 1.70 12.63 24.21
CA LYS A 81 3.07 13.13 24.19
C LYS A 81 3.18 14.47 23.49
N LEU A 82 2.52 14.64 22.34
CA LEU A 82 2.48 15.90 21.60
C LEU A 82 1.89 17.04 22.44
N LYS A 83 0.81 16.79 23.19
CA LYS A 83 0.19 17.76 24.10
C LYS A 83 1.09 18.16 25.26
N LEU A 84 2.01 17.29 25.65
CA LEU A 84 2.97 17.47 26.74
C LEU A 84 4.33 18.01 26.24
N THR A 85 4.39 18.59 25.05
CA THR A 85 5.60 19.27 24.54
C THR A 85 5.71 20.69 25.08
N LYS A 86 6.93 21.10 25.48
CA LYS A 86 7.26 22.48 25.82
C LYS A 86 7.51 23.25 24.52
N ASN A 87 6.76 24.33 24.30
CA ASN A 87 6.85 25.19 23.11
C ASN A 87 6.69 24.47 21.76
N GLY A 88 6.11 23.26 21.73
CA GLY A 88 5.82 22.51 20.50
C GLY A 88 7.01 21.79 19.86
N THR A 89 8.20 21.81 20.48
CA THR A 89 9.43 21.23 19.90
C THR A 89 10.20 20.30 20.82
N VAL A 90 9.99 20.36 22.14
CA VAL A 90 10.71 19.51 23.11
C VAL A 90 9.72 18.75 23.98
N GLU A 91 9.77 17.42 23.95
CA GLU A 91 8.97 16.57 24.84
C GLU A 91 9.32 16.85 26.31
N SER A 92 8.31 16.99 27.18
CA SER A 92 8.53 17.14 28.62
C SER A 92 9.00 15.83 29.26
N GLU A 93 9.60 15.93 30.46
CA GLU A 93 9.96 14.75 31.27
C GLU A 93 8.75 13.85 31.53
N GLU A 94 7.55 14.44 31.72
CA GLU A 94 6.29 13.69 31.86
C GLU A 94 5.96 12.90 30.59
N ALA A 95 6.11 13.49 29.41
CA ALA A 95 5.89 12.81 28.13
C ALA A 95 6.82 11.60 27.92
N ASN A 96 8.08 11.71 28.35
CA ASN A 96 9.08 10.63 28.22
C ASN A 96 8.76 9.41 29.09
N THR A 97 8.06 9.59 30.20
CA THR A 97 7.69 8.49 31.10
C THR A 97 6.46 7.70 30.68
N LEU A 98 5.65 8.24 29.76
CA LEU A 98 4.41 7.59 29.32
C LEU A 98 4.68 6.40 28.40
N THR A 99 3.99 5.31 28.69
CA THR A 99 4.05 4.03 27.99
C THR A 99 2.65 3.62 27.49
N LEU A 100 2.59 2.57 26.66
CA LEU A 100 1.29 2.04 26.19
C LEU A 100 0.44 1.48 27.33
N ASP A 101 1.06 1.04 28.42
CA ASP A 101 0.38 0.49 29.60
C ASP A 101 -0.41 1.57 30.38
N ASP A 102 -0.06 2.85 30.19
CA ASP A 102 -0.74 4.00 30.81
C ASP A 102 -2.06 4.35 30.10
N ILE A 103 -2.37 3.70 28.97
CA ILE A 103 -3.61 3.92 28.21
C ILE A 103 -4.60 2.80 28.52
N SER A 104 -5.72 3.19 29.15
CA SER A 104 -6.80 2.27 29.49
C SER A 104 -7.44 1.66 28.24
N ASP A 105 -7.82 0.39 28.35
CA ASP A 105 -8.57 -0.31 27.33
C ASP A 105 -9.96 0.29 27.11
N ASP A 106 -10.58 0.83 28.17
CA ASP A 106 -11.92 1.41 28.14
C ASP A 106 -11.99 2.73 27.34
N ASP A 107 -10.85 3.38 27.14
CA ASP A 107 -10.81 4.61 26.35
C ASP A 107 -10.84 4.30 24.84
N ILE A 108 -10.58 3.06 24.42
CA ILE A 108 -10.43 2.69 23.00
C ILE A 108 -11.79 2.38 22.37
N ASP A 109 -12.18 3.18 21.37
CA ASP A 109 -13.44 2.99 20.63
C ASP A 109 -13.23 2.04 19.43
N LEU A 110 -13.31 0.74 19.71
CA LEU A 110 -13.16 -0.30 18.68
C LEU A 110 -14.39 -0.41 17.76
N ASP A 111 -15.57 -0.05 18.24
CA ASP A 111 -16.84 -0.28 17.52
C ASP A 111 -17.07 0.74 16.39
N ASN A 112 -16.50 1.94 16.49
CA ASN A 112 -16.60 2.98 15.46
C ASN A 112 -15.42 3.03 14.48
N THR A 113 -14.42 2.15 14.62
CA THR A 113 -13.22 2.16 13.75
C THR A 113 -13.35 1.08 12.67
N GLU A 114 -13.59 1.49 11.42
CA GLU A 114 -13.70 0.55 10.30
C GLU A 114 -12.36 -0.11 9.98
N VAL A 115 -12.34 -1.44 10.14
CA VAL A 115 -11.21 -2.36 9.96
C VAL A 115 -10.62 -2.33 8.55
N ASP A 116 -11.47 -2.14 7.53
CA ASP A 116 -11.13 -2.38 6.13
C ASP A 116 -10.31 -1.24 5.50
N ASP A 117 -10.30 -0.04 6.08
CA ASP A 117 -9.89 1.16 5.31
C ASP A 117 -8.46 1.66 5.55
N TYR A 118 -7.74 1.36 6.66
CA TYR A 118 -6.54 2.18 6.95
C TYR A 118 -5.23 1.58 7.49
N PHE A 119 -5.11 0.35 8.03
CA PHE A 119 -3.90 0.07 8.86
C PHE A 119 -3.13 -1.24 8.69
N PHE A 120 -3.62 -2.24 7.93
CA PHE A 120 -2.94 -3.54 7.92
C PHE A 120 -1.70 -3.64 6.98
N LEU A 121 -1.57 -2.76 5.98
CA LEU A 121 -0.53 -2.87 4.94
C LEU A 121 0.42 -1.66 4.84
N GLN A 122 0.42 -0.77 5.83
CA GLN A 122 1.40 0.31 5.84
C GLN A 122 2.81 -0.27 5.97
N PRO A 123 3.78 0.22 5.18
CA PRO A 123 5.14 -0.24 5.33
C PRO A 123 5.69 0.05 6.73
N LEU A 124 6.42 -0.92 7.28
CA LEU A 124 7.05 -0.75 8.59
C LEU A 124 8.28 0.17 8.47
N PRO A 125 8.36 1.27 9.24
CA PRO A 125 9.54 2.13 9.26
C PRO A 125 10.81 1.36 9.63
N THR A 126 11.97 1.81 9.14
CA THR A 126 13.29 1.19 9.43
C THR A 126 13.50 0.98 10.92
N LYS A 127 13.20 1.98 11.74
CA LYS A 127 13.30 1.91 13.21
C LYS A 127 12.47 0.76 13.80
N LYS A 128 11.20 0.62 13.39
CA LYS A 128 10.32 -0.49 13.83
C LYS A 128 10.88 -1.84 13.35
N ARG A 129 11.39 -1.93 12.11
CA ARG A 129 12.03 -3.16 11.58
C ARG A 129 13.27 -3.56 12.40
N ARG A 130 14.17 -2.61 12.70
CA ARG A 130 15.38 -2.83 13.52
C ARG A 130 15.00 -3.32 14.93
N ALA A 131 13.98 -2.71 15.54
CA ALA A 131 13.48 -3.12 16.86
C ALA A 131 12.97 -4.58 16.86
N LEU A 132 12.20 -4.98 15.85
CA LEU A 132 11.70 -6.35 15.70
C LEU A 132 12.84 -7.37 15.50
N LEU A 133 13.88 -7.02 14.73
CA LEU A 133 15.06 -7.85 14.55
C LEU A 133 15.83 -8.03 15.87
N ARG A 134 16.10 -6.93 16.58
CA ARG A 134 16.77 -6.93 17.89
C ARG A 134 15.98 -7.76 18.92
N ALA A 135 14.66 -7.57 19.00
CA ALA A 135 13.77 -8.36 19.88
C ALA A 135 13.77 -9.86 19.54
N SER A 136 14.02 -10.21 18.27
CA SER A 136 14.14 -11.61 17.81
C SER A 136 15.54 -12.20 17.99
N GLY A 137 16.44 -11.49 18.67
CA GLY A 137 17.80 -11.93 19.00
C GLY A 137 18.86 -11.60 17.94
N VAL A 138 18.54 -10.77 16.94
CA VAL A 138 19.55 -10.25 15.99
C VAL A 138 20.30 -9.11 16.67
N LYS A 139 21.47 -9.43 17.24
CA LYS A 139 22.27 -8.47 18.02
C LYS A 139 22.92 -7.39 17.16
N LYS A 140 23.44 -7.78 16.00
CA LYS A 140 24.05 -6.88 15.02
C LYS A 140 23.28 -7.01 13.72
N ILE A 141 22.73 -5.89 13.25
CA ILE A 141 22.07 -5.79 11.95
C ILE A 141 23.15 -5.48 10.93
N ASP A 142 23.19 -6.26 9.86
CA ASP A 142 24.14 -6.09 8.77
C ASP A 142 23.74 -4.90 7.89
N GLY A 143 24.65 -3.96 7.67
CA GLY A 143 24.42 -2.77 6.84
C GLY A 143 24.59 -3.04 5.34
N GLU A 144 25.10 -4.19 4.91
CA GLU A 144 25.45 -4.44 3.49
C GLU A 144 24.24 -4.25 2.56
N GLU A 145 23.06 -4.73 2.95
CA GLU A 145 21.83 -4.53 2.17
C GLU A 145 21.53 -3.04 1.94
N LYS A 146 21.73 -2.18 2.96
CA LYS A 146 21.51 -0.73 2.83
C LYS A 146 22.45 -0.14 1.77
N HIS A 147 23.71 -0.56 1.76
CA HIS A 147 24.73 -0.09 0.82
C HIS A 147 24.46 -0.57 -0.61
N GLU A 148 24.14 -1.86 -0.79
CA GLU A 148 23.79 -2.42 -2.09
C GLU A 148 22.56 -1.71 -2.70
N LEU A 149 21.52 -1.47 -1.89
CA LEU A 149 20.32 -0.79 -2.36
C LEU A 149 20.56 0.69 -2.66
N ARG A 150 21.41 1.38 -1.87
CA ARG A 150 21.86 2.74 -2.19
C ARG A 150 22.56 2.76 -3.54
N ALA A 151 23.48 1.82 -3.80
CA ALA A 151 24.16 1.71 -5.08
C ALA A 151 23.18 1.44 -6.24
N ILE A 152 22.16 0.60 -6.04
CA ILE A 152 21.11 0.36 -7.04
C ILE A 152 20.29 1.62 -7.30
N ARG A 153 19.91 2.39 -6.27
CA ARG A 153 19.17 3.66 -6.44
C ARG A 153 19.98 4.65 -7.27
N VAL A 154 21.23 4.89 -6.89
CA VAL A 154 22.15 5.78 -7.62
C VAL A 154 22.37 5.30 -9.05
N SER A 155 22.57 4.00 -9.26
CA SER A 155 22.71 3.44 -10.62
C SER A 155 21.45 3.61 -11.46
N ARG A 156 20.26 3.68 -10.86
CA ARG A 156 18.99 3.92 -11.56
C ARG A 156 18.73 5.40 -11.82
N GLU A 157 19.50 6.29 -11.22
CA GLU A 157 19.44 7.71 -11.57
C GLU A 157 20.11 7.97 -12.93
N ASP A 158 21.06 7.13 -13.32
CA ASP A 158 21.67 7.14 -14.66
C ASP A 158 20.79 6.38 -15.67
N CYS A 159 19.64 6.98 -16.00
CA CYS A 159 18.76 6.46 -17.04
C CYS A 159 18.10 7.59 -17.83
N GLY A 160 17.69 7.30 -19.06
CA GLY A 160 17.09 8.28 -19.97
C GLY A 160 18.12 8.93 -20.88
N CYS A 161 17.86 10.17 -21.30
CA CYS A 161 18.78 10.95 -22.11
C CYS A 161 19.23 12.21 -21.39
N ASP A 162 20.50 12.58 -21.57
CA ASP A 162 21.10 13.81 -21.05
C ASP A 162 20.73 15.08 -21.85
N CYS A 163 19.80 14.94 -22.80
CA CYS A 163 19.32 16.03 -23.64
C CYS A 163 18.68 17.11 -22.78
N ARG A 164 19.05 18.38 -22.99
CA ARG A 164 18.44 19.52 -22.29
C ARG A 164 17.52 20.28 -23.23
N ILE A 165 16.24 20.33 -22.91
CA ILE A 165 15.19 21.00 -23.67
C ILE A 165 14.89 20.28 -25.00
N TYR A 166 15.88 20.04 -25.85
CA TYR A 166 15.69 19.41 -27.16
C TYR A 166 16.42 18.07 -27.30
N CYS A 167 15.83 17.14 -28.03
CA CYS A 167 16.49 15.89 -28.45
C CYS A 167 16.87 15.98 -29.93
N ASP A 168 18.13 15.73 -30.26
CA ASP A 168 18.56 15.43 -31.62
C ASP A 168 18.36 13.92 -31.87
N PRO A 169 17.64 13.49 -32.93
CA PRO A 169 17.42 12.08 -33.23
C PRO A 169 18.69 11.24 -33.35
N GLU A 170 19.80 11.84 -33.81
CA GLU A 170 21.08 11.15 -34.03
C GLU A 170 21.99 11.17 -32.80
N LEU A 171 21.76 12.05 -31.82
CA LEU A 171 22.60 12.16 -30.61
C LEU A 171 21.90 11.72 -29.32
N CYS A 172 20.56 11.74 -29.29
CA CYS A 172 19.80 11.35 -28.11
C CYS A 172 19.91 9.85 -27.86
N ALA A 173 20.39 9.45 -26.67
CA ALA A 173 20.54 8.06 -26.27
C ALA A 173 19.23 7.25 -26.42
N CYS A 174 18.09 7.80 -25.98
CA CYS A 174 16.79 7.14 -26.13
C CYS A 174 16.39 6.94 -27.60
N SER A 175 16.65 7.93 -28.46
CA SER A 175 16.35 7.87 -29.89
C SER A 175 17.23 6.83 -30.60
N GLN A 176 18.53 6.84 -30.32
CA GLN A 176 19.47 5.84 -30.85
C GLN A 176 19.11 4.41 -30.40
N ALA A 177 18.60 4.27 -29.17
CA ALA A 177 18.12 3.00 -28.63
C ALA A 177 16.72 2.59 -29.13
N GLY A 178 16.03 3.46 -29.90
CA GLY A 178 14.70 3.18 -30.42
C GLY A 178 13.60 3.10 -29.35
N ILE A 179 13.82 3.74 -28.19
CA ILE A 179 12.86 3.78 -27.08
C ILE A 179 12.33 5.19 -26.87
N LYS A 180 11.13 5.31 -26.30
CA LYS A 180 10.52 6.60 -25.99
C LYS A 180 11.32 7.31 -24.90
N CYS A 181 11.47 8.63 -25.01
CA CYS A 181 11.91 9.44 -23.88
C CYS A 181 10.85 9.37 -22.78
N GLN A 182 11.22 8.94 -21.58
CA GLN A 182 10.37 8.92 -20.39
C GLN A 182 10.71 10.13 -19.52
N VAL A 183 9.68 10.86 -19.10
CA VAL A 183 9.80 11.95 -18.11
C VAL A 183 8.81 11.69 -16.98
N ASP A 184 9.32 11.28 -15.83
CA ASP A 184 8.52 11.01 -14.63
C ASP A 184 8.37 12.26 -13.76
N ARG A 185 9.45 13.03 -13.63
CA ARG A 185 9.50 14.34 -12.98
C ARG A 185 10.39 15.27 -13.78
N MET A 186 10.41 16.56 -13.43
CA MET A 186 11.17 17.56 -14.18
C MET A 186 12.62 17.09 -14.37
N SER A 187 13.02 16.95 -15.64
CA SER A 187 14.35 16.50 -16.07
C SER A 187 14.79 15.11 -15.61
N PHE A 188 13.87 14.19 -15.33
CA PHE A 188 14.18 12.81 -14.96
C PHE A 188 13.08 11.83 -15.43
N PRO A 189 13.42 10.67 -16.02
CA PRO A 189 14.73 10.24 -16.51
C PRO A 189 15.30 11.08 -17.66
N CYS A 190 14.46 11.74 -18.46
CA CYS A 190 14.93 12.56 -19.59
C CYS A 190 14.82 14.08 -19.30
N GLY A 191 15.84 14.83 -19.72
CA GLY A 191 15.90 16.31 -19.61
C GLY A 191 15.19 17.10 -20.72
N CYS A 192 14.62 16.40 -21.72
CA CYS A 192 13.97 17.04 -22.87
C CYS A 192 12.54 17.49 -22.55
N THR A 193 12.15 18.66 -23.05
CA THR A 193 10.78 19.17 -22.90
C THR A 193 9.85 18.51 -23.91
N LYS A 194 8.55 18.67 -23.68
CA LYS A 194 7.51 18.14 -24.56
C LYS A 194 7.61 18.73 -25.98
N GLU A 195 7.92 20.01 -26.08
CA GLU A 195 7.98 20.75 -27.34
C GLU A 195 9.33 20.55 -28.07
N GLY A 196 10.42 20.30 -27.34
CA GLY A 196 11.76 20.17 -27.92
C GLY A 196 12.19 18.74 -28.24
N CYS A 197 11.49 17.72 -27.74
CA CYS A 197 11.89 16.34 -27.95
C CYS A 197 11.60 15.87 -29.38
N SER A 198 12.65 15.76 -30.21
CA SER A 198 12.55 15.19 -31.56
C SER A 198 12.89 13.70 -31.62
N ASN A 199 12.79 12.97 -30.51
CA ASN A 199 12.97 11.52 -30.51
C ASN A 199 11.92 10.86 -31.42
N THR A 200 12.36 10.10 -32.42
CA THR A 200 11.50 9.46 -33.42
C THR A 200 10.63 8.35 -32.84
N ALA A 201 11.06 7.70 -31.75
CA ALA A 201 10.24 6.73 -31.02
C ALA A 201 9.13 7.41 -30.19
N GLY A 202 9.29 8.70 -29.88
CA GLY A 202 8.35 9.55 -29.16
C GLY A 202 8.77 9.90 -27.74
N ARG A 203 7.89 10.63 -27.04
CA ARG A 203 8.03 11.05 -25.64
C ARG A 203 6.78 10.67 -24.86
N ILE A 204 6.95 10.23 -23.63
CA ILE A 204 5.89 9.98 -22.67
C ILE A 204 6.23 10.66 -21.35
N GLU A 205 5.19 11.19 -20.72
CA GLU A 205 5.30 11.95 -19.48
C GLU A 205 4.33 11.39 -18.47
N PHE A 206 4.81 11.25 -17.24
CA PHE A 206 3.97 10.81 -16.13
C PHE A 206 2.85 11.83 -15.90
N ASN A 207 1.62 11.33 -15.79
CA ASN A 207 0.44 12.16 -15.57
C ASN A 207 -0.20 11.76 -14.23
N PRO A 208 -0.01 12.56 -13.16
CA PRO A 208 -0.55 12.24 -11.85
C PRO A 208 -2.09 12.32 -11.82
N ILE A 209 -2.71 13.14 -12.68
CA ILE A 209 -4.18 13.24 -12.78
C ILE A 209 -4.74 11.91 -13.27
N ARG A 210 -4.15 11.32 -14.31
CA ARG A 210 -4.58 10.03 -14.85
C ARG A 210 -4.59 8.93 -13.79
N VAL A 211 -3.56 8.88 -12.93
CA VAL A 211 -3.48 7.92 -11.83
C VAL A 211 -4.59 8.16 -10.81
N ARG A 212 -4.77 9.42 -10.38
CA ARG A 212 -5.82 9.81 -9.42
C ARG A 212 -7.22 9.49 -9.93
N THR A 213 -7.55 9.84 -11.17
CA THR A 213 -8.86 9.53 -11.77
C THR A 213 -9.11 8.02 -11.82
N HIS A 214 -8.10 7.24 -12.20
CA HIS A 214 -8.23 5.78 -12.22
C HIS A 214 -8.48 5.20 -10.83
N PHE A 215 -7.77 5.70 -9.81
CA PHE A 215 -7.98 5.30 -8.42
C PHE A 215 -9.43 5.55 -7.99
N LEU A 216 -9.94 6.77 -8.15
CA LEU A 216 -11.32 7.13 -7.79
C LEU A 216 -12.35 6.25 -8.50
N HIS A 217 -12.21 6.05 -9.81
CA HIS A 217 -13.11 5.19 -10.58
C HIS A 217 -13.08 3.74 -10.11
N THR A 218 -11.90 3.25 -9.69
CA THR A 218 -11.72 1.87 -9.23
C THR A 218 -12.40 1.67 -7.88
N ILE A 219 -12.19 2.58 -6.93
CA ILE A 219 -12.84 2.53 -5.61
C ILE A 219 -14.37 2.60 -5.76
N MET A 220 -14.88 3.57 -6.51
CA MET A 220 -16.33 3.68 -6.77
C MET A 220 -16.91 2.40 -7.35
N LYS A 221 -16.23 1.79 -8.33
CA LYS A 221 -16.67 0.53 -8.93
C LYS A 221 -16.73 -0.61 -7.90
N LEU A 222 -15.71 -0.73 -7.04
CA LEU A 222 -15.67 -1.78 -6.01
C LEU A 222 -16.76 -1.58 -4.95
N GLU A 223 -17.03 -0.33 -4.55
CA GLU A 223 -18.14 0.00 -3.64
C GLU A 223 -19.49 -0.42 -4.23
N LEU A 224 -19.74 -0.10 -5.51
CA LEU A 224 -20.95 -0.51 -6.24
C LEU A 224 -21.09 -2.05 -6.29
N GLU A 225 -19.99 -2.78 -6.51
CA GLU A 225 -19.98 -4.25 -6.50
C GLU A 225 -20.25 -4.82 -5.08
N LYS A 226 -19.70 -4.21 -4.03
CA LYS A 226 -19.94 -4.57 -2.62
C LYS A 226 -21.40 -4.33 -2.24
N SER A 227 -21.99 -3.19 -2.62
CA SER A 227 -23.42 -2.89 -2.40
C SER A 227 -24.32 -3.89 -3.12
N GLN A 228 -24.02 -4.25 -4.37
CA GLN A 228 -24.80 -5.25 -5.10
C GLN A 228 -24.72 -6.65 -4.46
N GLN A 229 -23.56 -7.05 -3.93
CA GLN A 229 -23.41 -8.33 -3.22
C GLN A 229 -24.15 -8.36 -1.87
N GLN A 230 -24.23 -7.24 -1.16
CA GLN A 230 -25.03 -7.13 0.07
C GLN A 230 -26.54 -7.23 -0.22
N VAL A 231 -27.02 -6.64 -1.32
CA VAL A 231 -28.44 -6.76 -1.73
C VAL A 231 -28.79 -8.20 -2.10
N VAL A 232 -27.93 -8.91 -2.83
CA VAL A 232 -28.15 -10.33 -3.19
C VAL A 232 -28.02 -11.28 -1.98
N GLY A 233 -27.29 -10.89 -0.93
CA GLY A 233 -27.20 -11.60 0.35
C GLY A 233 -28.47 -11.52 1.20
N MET A 234 -29.22 -10.41 1.13
CA MET A 234 -30.49 -10.22 1.84
C MET A 234 -31.69 -10.87 1.13
N GLU A 235 -31.67 -10.99 -0.20
CA GLU A 235 -32.76 -11.65 -0.96
C GLU A 235 -32.76 -13.19 -0.82
N ASN A 236 -31.65 -13.81 -0.42
CA ASN A 236 -31.58 -15.27 -0.16
C ASN A 236 -31.99 -15.67 1.27
N GLY A 237 -32.38 -14.71 2.13
CA GLY A 237 -32.77 -14.95 3.53
C GLY A 237 -34.28 -15.04 3.80
N PHE A 238 -35.15 -14.63 2.86
CA PHE A 238 -36.60 -14.65 3.06
C PHE A 238 -37.34 -14.99 1.75
N ALA A 239 -37.36 -16.27 1.39
CA ALA A 239 -38.31 -16.81 0.40
C ALA A 239 -39.24 -17.81 1.10
N GLY A 240 -40.14 -17.26 1.93
CA GLY A 240 -41.34 -17.94 2.41
C GLY A 240 -42.57 -17.28 1.80
N GLU A 241 -43.10 -17.93 0.75
CA GLU A 241 -44.45 -17.85 0.18
C GLU A 241 -45.24 -16.51 0.30
N LEU A 242 -45.51 -15.90 -0.86
CA LEU A 242 -46.88 -15.58 -1.30
C LEU A 242 -46.87 -15.21 -2.79
N SER A 243 -47.68 -15.96 -3.54
CA SER A 243 -47.98 -15.76 -4.96
C SER A 243 -48.84 -14.50 -5.16
N ALA A 244 -48.54 -13.69 -6.18
CA ALA A 244 -49.50 -13.29 -7.23
C ALA A 244 -48.98 -12.12 -8.09
N HIS A 245 -48.87 -12.40 -9.39
CA HIS A 245 -49.14 -11.49 -10.52
C HIS A 245 -48.37 -10.15 -10.63
N THR A 246 -47.38 -10.14 -11.51
CA THR A 246 -47.43 -9.31 -12.72
C THR A 246 -46.42 -9.80 -13.76
N SER A 247 -46.92 -10.17 -14.93
CA SER A 247 -46.13 -10.55 -16.11
C SER A 247 -45.95 -9.35 -17.04
N HIS A 248 -44.88 -9.42 -17.84
CA HIS A 248 -44.51 -8.59 -19.00
C HIS A 248 -43.66 -7.35 -18.66
N LEU A 249 -42.52 -7.06 -19.31
CA LEU A 249 -42.02 -7.47 -20.63
C LEU A 249 -40.49 -7.20 -20.65
N ILE A 250 -39.63 -8.23 -20.72
CA ILE A 250 -38.22 -8.06 -21.08
C ILE A 250 -38.13 -8.22 -22.59
N GLN A 251 -37.92 -7.10 -23.29
CA GLN A 251 -37.49 -7.11 -24.67
C GLN A 251 -35.98 -6.86 -24.70
N SER A 252 -35.27 -7.91 -25.09
CA SER A 252 -33.88 -7.89 -25.48
C SER A 252 -33.66 -6.93 -26.64
N GLN A 253 -32.90 -5.86 -26.42
CA GLN A 253 -32.21 -5.14 -27.50
C GLN A 253 -30.76 -4.90 -27.10
N SER A 254 -29.88 -5.63 -27.78
CA SER A 254 -28.48 -5.29 -27.97
C SER A 254 -28.36 -3.98 -28.75
N GLN A 255 -27.53 -3.05 -28.26
CA GLN A 255 -26.66 -2.06 -28.96
C GLN A 255 -26.40 -0.82 -28.05
N PRO A 256 -25.42 0.06 -28.38
CA PRO A 256 -23.97 -0.06 -28.27
C PRO A 256 -23.41 0.86 -27.16
N ALA A 257 -22.08 0.88 -26.98
CA ALA A 257 -21.38 1.76 -26.04
C ALA A 257 -21.78 3.24 -26.21
N GLN A 258 -22.50 3.78 -25.23
CA GLN A 258 -22.71 5.23 -25.11
C GLN A 258 -21.60 5.83 -24.24
N GLU A 259 -20.73 6.55 -24.94
CA GLU A 259 -19.84 7.57 -24.42
C GLU A 259 -20.66 8.58 -23.61
N TYR A 260 -20.48 8.61 -22.28
CA TYR A 260 -21.08 9.63 -21.43
C TYR A 260 -20.13 10.81 -21.35
N SER A 261 -20.45 11.86 -22.09
CA SER A 261 -19.88 13.19 -21.88
C SER A 261 -20.73 13.93 -20.85
N LEU A 262 -20.14 14.25 -19.69
CA LEU A 262 -20.69 15.20 -18.71
C LEU A 262 -19.54 16.06 -18.13
N PRO A 263 -19.85 17.27 -17.66
CA PRO A 263 -19.22 18.50 -18.15
C PRO A 263 -17.89 18.87 -17.49
N ASP A 264 -17.06 19.49 -18.32
CA ASP A 264 -15.80 20.17 -18.02
C ASP A 264 -16.06 21.42 -17.16
N SER A 265 -16.10 21.27 -15.84
CA SER A 265 -15.85 22.34 -14.88
C SER A 265 -15.83 21.76 -13.46
N PHE A 266 -14.67 21.27 -13.06
CA PHE A 266 -14.30 21.25 -11.66
C PHE A 266 -12.88 21.81 -11.58
N ASP A 267 -12.79 23.14 -11.50
CA ASP A 267 -11.56 23.86 -11.26
C ASP A 267 -11.00 23.44 -9.89
N ILE A 268 -10.11 22.44 -9.89
CA ILE A 268 -9.16 22.18 -8.80
C ILE A 268 -7.85 22.88 -9.18
N GLU A 269 -7.92 24.19 -9.30
CA GLU A 269 -6.72 25.01 -9.23
C GLU A 269 -6.54 25.41 -7.76
N ASN A 270 -5.39 25.04 -7.18
CA ASN A 270 -4.95 25.21 -5.80
C ASN A 270 -5.20 24.02 -4.86
N GLU A 271 -4.39 22.97 -5.04
CA GLU A 271 -3.58 22.41 -3.95
C GLU A 271 -2.18 22.13 -4.55
N PRO A 272 -1.08 22.44 -3.85
CA PRO A 272 0.16 22.72 -4.53
C PRO A 272 0.86 21.41 -4.94
N GLU A 273 1.63 21.48 -6.03
CA GLU A 273 2.61 20.46 -6.45
C GLU A 273 3.59 20.04 -5.34
N THR A 274 3.57 20.76 -4.21
CA THR A 274 4.32 20.49 -2.98
C THR A 274 3.93 19.16 -2.35
N ALA A 275 2.71 18.64 -2.44
CA ALA A 275 2.32 17.42 -1.69
C ALA A 275 3.05 16.15 -2.18
N VAL A 276 3.36 16.05 -3.48
CA VAL A 276 4.11 14.92 -4.05
C VAL A 276 5.62 15.13 -3.86
N MET A 277 6.08 16.39 -3.95
CA MET A 277 7.47 16.75 -3.64
C MET A 277 7.78 16.54 -2.13
N HIS A 278 6.81 16.76 -1.24
CA HIS A 278 6.98 16.60 0.20
C HIS A 278 7.19 15.15 0.63
N LEU A 279 6.63 14.17 -0.09
CA LEU A 279 6.86 12.76 0.20
C LEU A 279 8.28 12.35 -0.18
N GLN A 280 8.79 12.80 -1.33
CA GLN A 280 10.17 12.52 -1.76
C GLN A 280 11.21 13.30 -0.93
N SER A 281 10.93 14.56 -0.56
CA SER A 281 11.79 15.32 0.35
C SER A 281 11.72 14.81 1.79
N ALA A 282 10.60 14.26 2.25
CA ALA A 282 10.52 13.57 3.54
C ALA A 282 11.33 12.27 3.53
N GLU A 283 11.31 11.52 2.42
CA GLU A 283 12.19 10.35 2.24
C GLU A 283 13.68 10.77 2.23
N GLU A 284 14.06 11.84 1.53
CA GLU A 284 15.44 12.36 1.51
C GLU A 284 15.92 12.88 2.88
N LEU A 285 15.03 13.49 3.66
CA LEU A 285 15.31 13.92 5.04
C LEU A 285 15.41 12.73 6.00
N ASP A 286 14.58 11.70 5.82
CA ASP A 286 14.67 10.44 6.60
C ASP A 286 16.01 9.74 6.33
N TRP A 287 16.49 9.73 5.07
CA TRP A 287 17.83 9.21 4.73
C TRP A 287 18.98 10.00 5.39
N GLN A 288 18.86 11.32 5.51
CA GLN A 288 19.88 12.16 6.15
C GLN A 288 19.91 11.97 7.66
N VAL A 289 18.73 11.88 8.29
CA VAL A 289 18.60 11.60 9.73
C VAL A 289 19.09 10.19 10.05
N GLU A 290 18.83 9.19 9.18
CA GLU A 290 19.32 7.82 9.35
C GLU A 290 20.85 7.70 9.20
N ASP A 291 21.50 8.54 8.38
CA ASP A 291 22.96 8.58 8.26
C ASP A 291 23.60 9.30 9.47
N GLU A 292 22.95 10.33 10.03
CA GLU A 292 23.39 11.00 11.27
C GLU A 292 23.23 10.09 12.52
N GLU A 293 22.13 9.34 12.64
CA GLU A 293 21.92 8.39 13.75
C GLU A 293 22.89 7.19 13.72
N GLU A 294 23.44 6.82 12.55
CA GLU A 294 24.45 5.77 12.43
C GLU A 294 25.87 6.27 12.78
N GLU A 295 26.22 7.53 12.47
CA GLU A 295 27.47 8.13 12.96
C GLU A 295 27.51 8.18 14.49
N GLU A 296 26.36 8.37 15.15
CA GLU A 296 26.25 8.32 16.62
C GLU A 296 26.24 6.89 17.21
N GLU A 297 25.80 5.86 16.47
CA GLU A 297 25.83 4.45 16.93
C GLU A 297 27.20 3.75 16.66
N GLU A 298 28.07 4.33 15.82
CA GLU A 298 29.43 3.83 15.54
C GLU A 298 30.55 4.44 16.43
N GLU A 299 30.24 5.45 17.25
CA GLU A 299 31.10 5.97 18.35
C GLU A 299 30.88 5.25 19.70
#